data_AF-A0A0J1GUE4-F1
#
_entry.id   AF-A0A0J1GUE4-F1
#
_cell.length_a   1.000
_cell.length_b   1.000
_cell.length_c   1.000
_cell.angle_alpha   90.00
_cell.angle_beta   90.00
_cell.angle_gamma   90.00
#
_symmetry.space_group_name_H-M   'P 1'
#
loop_
_entity.id
_entity.type
_entity.pdbx_description
1 polymer ?
#
loop_
_entity_poly.entity_id
_entity_poly.type
_entity_poly.pdbx_seq_one_letter_code
_entity_poly.pdbx_strand_id
1 'polypeptide(L)' 'MKAEDILRIQKLAARIRTMSVISQEGKLHELGQDDILELLEMQQEQASEIERMANRALKSITAR' A
#
# COMPACT_ATOMS: atom_id res chain seq x y z
N MET A 1 -1.46 -17.04 -8.40
CA MET A 1 -0.58 -16.09 -7.68
C MET A 1 0.59 -16.87 -7.08
N LYS A 2 1.82 -16.37 -7.18
CA LYS A 2 3.01 -17.05 -6.65
C LYS A 2 3.32 -16.59 -5.22
N ALA A 3 4.15 -17.34 -4.49
CA ALA A 3 4.58 -16.96 -3.14
C ALA A 3 5.28 -15.58 -3.09
N GLU A 4 6.04 -15.26 -4.14
CA GLU A 4 6.69 -13.95 -4.32
C GLU A 4 5.68 -12.78 -4.36
N ASP A 5 4.54 -12.99 -5.04
CA ASP A 5 3.47 -11.99 -5.11
C ASP A 5 2.85 -11.73 -3.73
N ILE A 6 2.66 -12.80 -2.95
CA ILE A 6 2.13 -12.71 -1.58
C ILE A 6 3.10 -11.94 -0.68
N LEU A 7 4.39 -12.27 -0.75
CA LEU A 7 5.43 -11.58 0.02
C LEU A 7 5.49 -10.08 -0.34
N ARG A 8 5.33 -9.75 -1.63
CA ARG A 8 5.29 -8.37 -2.10
C ARG A 8 4.06 -7.63 -1.59
N ILE A 9 2.87 -8.24 -1.64
CA ILE A 9 1.64 -7.67 -1.04
C ILE A 9 1.83 -7.42 0.46
N GLN A 10 2.41 -8.38 1.19
CA GLN A 10 2.66 -8.22 2.63
C GLN A 10 3.59 -7.04 2.93
N LYS A 11 4.65 -6.86 2.13
CA LYS A 11 5.56 -5.71 2.26
C LYS A 11 4.86 -4.37 1.97
N LEU A 12 4.07 -4.30 0.90
CA LEU A 12 3.30 -3.09 0.57
C LEU A 12 2.30 -2.76 1.68
N ALA A 13 1.55 -3.76 2.16
CA ALA A 13 0.58 -3.58 3.24
C ALA A 13 1.25 -3.17 4.56
N ALA A 14 2.45 -3.69 4.86
CA ALA A 14 3.21 -3.27 6.03
C ALA A 14 3.63 -1.80 5.94
N ARG A 15 4.11 -1.33 4.77
CA ARG A 15 4.48 0.08 4.56
C ARG A 15 3.29 1.01 4.74
N ILE A 16 2.14 0.68 4.15
CA ILE A 16 0.89 1.46 4.31
C ILE A 16 0.52 1.60 5.79
N ARG A 17 0.56 0.49 6.56
CA ARG A 17 0.26 0.52 8.01
C ARG A 17 1.25 1.37 8.79
N THR A 18 2.55 1.23 8.53
CA THR A 18 3.58 2.04 9.20
C THR A 18 3.36 3.53 8.94
N MET A 19 3.07 3.93 7.71
CA MET A 19 2.77 5.33 7.36
C MET A 19 1.49 5.82 8.05
N SER A 20 0.45 4.98 8.15
CA SER A 20 -0.78 5.31 8.87
C SER A 20 -0.56 5.51 10.36
N VAL A 21 0.30 4.70 10.99
CA VAL A 21 0.65 4.86 12.41
C VAL A 21 1.41 6.17 12.63
N ILE A 22 2.41 6.47 11.78
CA ILE A 22 3.17 7.73 11.85
C ILE A 22 2.24 8.96 11.73
N SER A 23 1.24 8.88 10.85
CA SER A 23 0.23 9.91 10.68
C SER A 23 -0.65 10.07 11.94
N GLN A 24 -1.11 8.97 12.54
CA GLN A 24 -2.04 9.00 13.68
C GLN A 24 -1.37 9.28 15.04
N GLU A 25 -0.16 8.81 15.28
CA GLU A 25 0.57 8.96 16.56
C GLU A 25 1.16 10.37 16.77
N GLY A 26 0.77 11.35 15.95
CA GLY A 26 0.94 12.75 16.30
C GLY A 26 2.23 13.42 15.84
N LYS A 27 2.93 12.89 14.82
CA LYS A 27 4.01 13.63 14.14
C LYS A 27 3.57 14.42 12.91
N LEU A 28 2.27 14.42 12.56
CA LEU A 28 1.75 15.30 11.51
C LEU A 28 2.01 16.79 11.80
N HIS A 29 2.06 17.18 13.07
CA HIS A 29 2.37 18.56 13.49
C HIS A 29 3.81 18.98 13.13
N GLU A 30 4.72 18.02 12.94
CA GLU A 30 6.10 18.24 12.50
C GLU A 30 6.27 18.12 10.98
N LEU A 31 5.27 17.57 10.29
CA LEU A 31 5.28 17.39 8.84
C LEU A 31 4.57 18.56 8.18
N GLY A 32 5.20 19.13 7.15
CA GLY A 32 4.55 20.11 6.31
C GLY A 32 3.35 19.50 5.58
N GLN A 33 2.43 20.35 5.13
CA GLN A 33 1.30 19.90 4.30
C GLN A 33 1.77 19.13 3.05
N ASP A 34 2.90 19.54 2.46
CA ASP A 34 3.48 18.89 1.29
C ASP A 34 4.01 17.48 1.62
N ASP A 35 4.67 17.30 2.78
CA ASP A 35 5.14 15.98 3.23
C ASP A 35 3.96 15.02 3.45
N ILE A 36 2.84 15.54 3.96
CA ILE A 36 1.61 14.75 4.16
C ILE A 36 1.03 14.31 2.82
N LEU A 37 1.00 15.21 1.83
CA LEU A 37 0.52 14.88 0.49
C LEU A 37 1.39 13.81 -0.17
N GLU A 38 2.72 13.93 -0.07
CA GLU A 38 3.65 12.92 -0.60
C GLU A 38 3.43 11.55 0.06
N LEU A 39 3.26 11.52 1.38
CA LEU A 39 2.95 10.28 2.10
C LEU A 39 1.62 9.65 1.64
N LEU A 40 0.58 10.46 1.43
CA LEU A 40 -0.71 9.98 0.94
C LEU A 40 -0.62 9.45 -0.50
N GLU A 41 0.12 10.13 -1.38
CA GLU A 41 0.37 9.66 -2.75
C GLU A 41 1.09 8.31 -2.75
N MET A 42 2.13 8.16 -1.93
CA MET A 42 2.84 6.90 -1.76
C MET A 42 1.93 5.78 -1.22
N GLN A 43 1.05 6.07 -0.26
CA GLN A 43 0.07 5.08 0.23
C GLN A 43 -0.89 4.65 -0.87
N GLN A 44 -1.39 5.60 -1.67
CA GLN A 44 -2.32 5.34 -2.76
C GLN A 44 -1.67 4.50 -3.87
N GLU A 45 -0.40 4.76 -4.20
CA GLU A 45 0.34 3.98 -5.19
C GLU A 45 0.53 2.54 -4.73
N GLN A 46 0.93 2.34 -3.47
CA GLN A 46 1.11 1.01 -2.87
C GLN A 46 -0.21 0.23 -2.83
N ALA A 47 -1.31 0.88 -2.46
CA ALA A 47 -2.64 0.26 -2.45
C ALA A 47 -3.08 -0.14 -3.87
N SER A 48 -2.90 0.75 -4.85
CA SER A 48 -3.20 0.48 -6.25
C SER A 48 -2.39 -0.70 -6.80
N GLU A 49 -1.14 -0.86 -6.37
CA GLU A 49 -0.32 -2.00 -6.76
C GLU A 49 -0.86 -3.32 -6.18
N ILE A 50 -1.27 -3.34 -4.91
CA ILE A 50 -1.93 -4.50 -4.29
C ILE A 50 -3.20 -4.86 -5.07
N GLU A 51 -4.04 -3.88 -5.41
CA GLU A 51 -5.25 -4.12 -6.22
C GLU A 51 -4.93 -4.69 -7.60
N ARG A 52 -3.91 -4.17 -8.30
CA ARG A 52 -3.47 -4.73 -9.59
C ARG A 52 -3.00 -6.18 -9.46
N MET A 53 -2.30 -6.51 -8.37
CA MET A 53 -1.85 -7.89 -8.11
C MET A 53 -3.03 -8.81 -7.80
N ALA A 54 -3.95 -8.38 -6.93
CA ALA A 54 -5.16 -9.11 -6.57
C ALA A 54 -6.05 -9.36 -7.81
N ASN A 55 -6.28 -8.34 -8.64
CA ASN A 55 -7.04 -8.45 -9.88
C ASN A 55 -6.43 -9.44 -10.86
N ARG A 56 -5.09 -9.44 -11.02
CA ARG A 56 -4.39 -10.44 -11.85
C ARG A 56 -4.58 -11.85 -11.29
N ALA A 57 -4.50 -12.01 -9.97
CA ALA A 57 -4.74 -13.29 -9.32
C ALA A 57 -6.19 -13.77 -9.52
N LEU A 58 -7.18 -12.91 -9.31
CA LEU A 58 -8.60 -13.23 -9.51
C LEU A 58 -8.88 -13.65 -10.96
N LYS A 59 -8.41 -12.87 -11.94
CA LYS A 59 -8.57 -13.21 -13.37
C LYS A 59 -7.98 -14.57 -13.72
N SER A 60 -6.84 -14.95 -13.11
CA SER A 60 -6.24 -16.27 -13.34
C SER A 60 -7.06 -17.45 -12.81
N ILE A 61 -7.94 -17.19 -11.83
CA ILE A 61 -8.83 -18.20 -11.24
C ILE A 61 -10.17 -18.23 -11.99
N THR A 62 -10.69 -17.08 -12.41
CA THR A 62 -12.00 -16.95 -13.07
C THR A 62 -11.97 -17.19 -14.58
N ALA A 63 -10.79 -17.20 -15.22
CA ALA A 63 -10.65 -17.54 -16.64
C ALA A 63 -10.59 -19.07 -16.90
N ARG A 64 -10.97 -19.88 -15.91
CA ARG A 64 -11.21 -21.32 -16.04
C ARG A 64 -12.68 -21.59 -16.24
#